data_AF-A0A3D0NFY4-F1
#
_entry.id   AF-A0A3D0NFY4-F1
#
_cell.length_a   1.000
_cell.length_b   1.000
_cell.length_c   1.000
_cell.angle_alpha   90.00
_cell.angle_beta   90.00
_cell.angle_gamma   90.00
#
_symmetry.space_group_name_H-M   'P 1'
#
loop_
_entity.id
_entity.type
_entity.pdbx_description
1 polymer ?
#
loop_
_entity_poly.entity_id
_entity_poly.type
_entity_poly.pdbx_seq_one_letter_code
_entity_poly.pdbx_strand_id
1 'polypeptide(L)'
;SCARCHDHKFDAIRTNDYYALAGIFRSTEPFQNENRNATMWWEYPVPQGEGAEPLMVMAPKDTIARNLRVHIRGNRFTLGKIVPRGMPGVVDAVVAPHGNEEERSAEHVVDPHQQPSGRLELARWISSPKNPLAARVLVNRVWQLHFGQGIVSTPDNFGIRGGLPTQPALLDWLTGEFVKDGWSVKALHRLIVLSNTYRQSNTTAFETEELAELAPLIVKRRRLSAEELRDSMLAVSGELDGEPGTSESGEFLYGAAEDISAMIRPNRVAADDEYYTTFKKRSVYLPVVRNMLPDVLSLFDAADPNGVTAIRNETTVASQGLFLLNHPVVREQSRAMAKRLLAVDLPESGAENARIELAHQWAFTRSATARELEDTNAFIKAYIQTAELDGVPESDGVLKAWQAFCQSLLCSNEFLYVE
;
A
#
# COMPACT_ATOMS: atom_id res chain seq x y z
N SER A 1 1.89 -12.05 19.90
CA SER A 1 1.43 -13.43 20.19
C SER A 1 1.76 -13.89 21.62
N CYS A 2 2.85 -13.45 22.25
CA CYS A 2 3.28 -13.91 23.58
C CYS A 2 2.22 -13.74 24.69
N ALA A 3 1.61 -12.55 24.78
CA ALA A 3 0.58 -12.20 25.78
C ALA A 3 -0.64 -13.15 25.79
N ARG A 4 -0.84 -13.96 24.75
CA ARG A 4 -1.90 -14.99 24.75
C ARG A 4 -1.64 -16.11 25.75
N CYS A 5 -0.38 -16.41 26.02
CA CYS A 5 0.03 -17.58 26.81
C CYS A 5 0.68 -17.18 28.14
N HIS A 6 1.43 -16.09 28.17
CA HIS A 6 2.12 -15.58 29.36
C HIS A 6 2.29 -14.07 29.24
N ASP A 7 2.56 -13.39 30.35
CA ASP A 7 2.80 -11.94 30.33
C ASP A 7 3.96 -11.63 29.38
N HIS A 8 3.79 -10.58 28.57
CA HIS A 8 4.79 -10.23 27.60
C HIS A 8 6.13 -9.95 28.29
N LYS A 9 7.23 -10.46 27.73
CA LYS A 9 8.52 -10.48 28.43
C LYS A 9 9.13 -9.09 28.61
N PHE A 10 8.86 -8.17 27.68
CA PHE A 10 9.53 -6.87 27.60
C PHE A 10 8.54 -5.72 27.73
N ASP A 11 7.51 -5.68 26.87
CA ASP A 11 6.44 -4.70 26.96
C ASP A 11 5.50 -4.98 28.15
N ALA A 12 4.96 -3.91 28.74
CA ALA A 12 4.02 -3.95 29.87
C ALA A 12 2.61 -4.41 29.45
N ILE A 13 2.53 -5.53 28.72
CA ILE A 13 1.29 -6.15 28.23
C ILE A 13 1.13 -7.49 28.94
N ARG A 14 0.19 -7.54 29.88
CA ARG A 14 -0.12 -8.74 30.65
C ARG A 14 -0.96 -9.70 29.83
N THR A 15 -1.00 -10.95 30.28
CA THR A 15 -1.91 -11.96 29.74
C THR A 15 -3.36 -11.49 29.85
N ASN A 16 -3.71 -10.86 30.97
CA ASN A 16 -5.05 -10.32 31.16
C ASN A 16 -5.40 -9.27 30.08
N ASP A 17 -4.46 -8.38 29.73
CA ASP A 17 -4.69 -7.35 28.70
C ASP A 17 -5.06 -7.96 27.35
N TYR A 18 -4.41 -9.08 26.97
CA TYR A 18 -4.77 -9.81 25.76
C TYR A 18 -6.21 -10.34 25.81
N TYR A 19 -6.61 -10.98 26.92
CA TYR A 19 -7.97 -11.54 27.04
C TYR A 19 -9.04 -10.45 27.21
N ALA A 20 -8.69 -9.30 27.80
CA ALA A 20 -9.55 -8.13 27.89
C ALA A 20 -9.88 -7.60 26.48
N LEU A 21 -8.84 -7.34 25.66
CA LEU A 21 -9.00 -6.87 24.29
C LEU A 21 -9.68 -7.95 23.41
N ALA A 22 -9.31 -9.22 23.57
CA ALA A 22 -9.95 -10.30 22.84
C ALA A 22 -11.43 -10.45 23.18
N GLY A 23 -11.87 -10.10 24.40
CA GLY A 23 -13.27 -10.08 24.80
C GLY A 23 -14.12 -9.14 23.94
N ILE A 24 -13.57 -7.98 23.55
CA ILE A 24 -14.21 -7.03 22.64
C ILE A 24 -14.53 -7.70 21.30
N PHE A 25 -13.53 -8.31 20.67
CA PHE A 25 -13.71 -8.96 19.36
C PHE A 25 -14.52 -10.26 19.42
N ARG A 26 -14.43 -11.01 20.53
CA ARG A 26 -15.26 -12.22 20.79
C ARG A 26 -16.72 -11.92 21.10
N SER A 27 -17.05 -10.64 21.28
CA SER A 27 -18.42 -10.14 21.43
C SER A 27 -19.04 -9.79 20.07
N THR A 28 -18.43 -10.23 18.96
CA THR A 28 -18.99 -10.05 17.60
C THR A 28 -19.11 -11.36 16.84
N GLU A 29 -20.02 -11.37 15.88
CA GLU A 29 -20.21 -12.42 14.89
C GLU A 29 -19.70 -11.89 13.54
N PRO A 30 -18.54 -12.34 13.06
CA PRO A 30 -17.94 -11.83 11.83
C PRO A 30 -18.72 -12.19 10.56
N PHE A 31 -19.49 -13.27 10.61
CA PHE A 31 -20.11 -13.86 9.43
C PHE A 31 -21.57 -14.24 9.68
N GLN A 32 -22.40 -14.12 8.65
CA GLN A 32 -23.76 -14.61 8.64
C GLN A 32 -23.79 -16.07 8.17
N ASN A 33 -24.66 -16.89 8.77
CA ASN A 33 -24.95 -18.26 8.33
C ASN A 33 -23.69 -19.13 8.19
N GLU A 34 -22.95 -19.33 9.29
CA GLU A 34 -21.77 -20.22 9.35
C GLU A 34 -22.16 -21.70 9.08
N ASN A 35 -22.53 -22.04 7.85
CA ASN A 35 -22.60 -23.41 7.37
C ASN A 35 -21.24 -23.80 6.82
N ARG A 36 -20.85 -25.05 7.05
CA ARG A 36 -19.48 -25.60 6.88
C ARG A 36 -18.76 -25.31 5.56
N ASN A 37 -19.46 -24.81 4.55
CA ASN A 37 -18.98 -24.64 3.19
C ASN A 37 -19.26 -23.25 2.57
N ALA A 38 -19.88 -22.28 3.24
CA ALA A 38 -19.99 -20.92 2.69
C ALA A 38 -20.16 -19.92 3.82
N THR A 39 -19.42 -18.82 3.77
CA THR A 39 -19.38 -17.84 4.86
C THR A 39 -19.67 -16.47 4.26
N MET A 40 -20.87 -15.95 4.53
CA MET A 40 -21.26 -14.61 4.07
C MET A 40 -20.87 -13.58 5.11
N TRP A 41 -20.46 -12.40 4.66
CA TRP A 41 -20.27 -11.26 5.56
C TRP A 41 -21.63 -10.68 5.95
N TRP A 42 -21.71 -10.03 7.10
CA TRP A 42 -22.85 -9.16 7.38
C TRP A 42 -22.69 -7.85 6.61
N GLU A 43 -23.77 -7.41 5.97
CA GLU A 43 -23.81 -6.17 5.23
C GLU A 43 -24.72 -5.16 5.95
N TYR A 44 -24.26 -3.91 6.02
CA TYR A 44 -24.98 -2.83 6.67
C TYR A 44 -25.10 -1.64 5.73
N PRO A 45 -26.28 -1.00 5.63
CA PRO A 45 -26.43 0.24 4.89
C PRO A 45 -25.80 1.39 5.67
N VAL A 46 -24.89 2.13 5.02
CA VAL A 46 -24.31 3.37 5.52
C VAL A 46 -24.93 4.55 4.74
N PRO A 47 -25.75 5.40 5.40
CA PRO A 47 -26.36 6.55 4.74
C PRO A 47 -25.31 7.47 4.11
N GLN A 48 -25.55 7.90 2.87
CA GLN A 48 -24.64 8.78 2.12
C GLN A 48 -25.10 10.25 2.06
N GLY A 49 -26.25 10.56 2.67
CA GLY A 49 -26.91 11.86 2.57
C GLY A 49 -28.36 11.73 2.08
N GLU A 50 -29.08 12.84 2.05
CA GLU A 50 -30.49 12.86 1.65
C GLU A 50 -30.62 12.57 0.15
N GLY A 51 -31.46 11.59 -0.22
CA GLY A 51 -31.72 11.21 -1.62
C GLY A 51 -30.67 10.30 -2.28
N ALA A 52 -29.56 9.98 -1.61
CA ALA A 52 -28.57 9.03 -2.12
C ALA A 52 -28.85 7.60 -1.63
N GLU A 53 -28.61 6.60 -2.48
CA GLU A 53 -28.67 5.20 -2.06
C GLU A 53 -27.61 4.93 -0.97
N PRO A 54 -27.93 4.10 0.05
CA PRO A 54 -26.98 3.78 1.09
C PRO A 54 -25.84 2.92 0.54
N LEU A 55 -24.62 3.21 0.98
CA LEU A 55 -23.46 2.38 0.69
C LEU A 55 -23.52 1.12 1.55
N MET A 56 -23.57 -0.05 0.93
CA MET A 56 -23.50 -1.31 1.67
C MET A 56 -22.06 -1.59 2.08
N VAL A 57 -21.83 -1.80 3.38
CA VAL A 57 -20.51 -2.12 3.92
C VAL A 57 -20.51 -3.47 4.63
N MET A 58 -19.43 -4.22 4.46
CA MET A 58 -19.19 -5.45 5.20
C MET A 58 -18.60 -5.14 6.58
N ALA A 59 -19.25 -5.58 7.65
CA ALA A 59 -18.75 -5.42 9.01
C ALA A 59 -19.20 -6.59 9.90
N PRO A 60 -18.50 -6.95 10.99
CA PRO A 60 -19.04 -7.92 11.94
C PRO A 60 -20.26 -7.37 12.70
N LYS A 61 -21.18 -8.25 13.06
CA LYS A 61 -22.35 -7.94 13.88
C LYS A 61 -21.99 -7.95 15.36
N ASP A 62 -22.44 -6.95 16.12
CA ASP A 62 -22.36 -7.00 17.58
C ASP A 62 -23.28 -8.09 18.15
N THR A 63 -22.79 -8.80 19.16
CA THR A 63 -23.53 -9.87 19.84
C THR A 63 -23.48 -9.66 21.35
N ILE A 64 -23.91 -10.68 22.12
CA ILE A 64 -23.83 -10.67 23.58
C ILE A 64 -22.39 -10.43 24.01
N ALA A 65 -22.18 -9.36 24.79
CA ALA A 65 -20.87 -9.01 25.30
C ALA A 65 -20.26 -10.11 26.18
N ARG A 66 -18.96 -10.36 26.00
CA ARG A 66 -18.25 -11.48 26.65
C ARG A 66 -17.01 -11.00 27.37
N ASN A 67 -16.89 -11.42 28.63
CA ASN A 67 -15.65 -11.42 29.38
C ASN A 67 -14.99 -12.80 29.22
N LEU A 68 -13.70 -12.84 28.96
CA LEU A 68 -13.02 -14.10 28.63
C LEU A 68 -12.29 -14.68 29.84
N ARG A 69 -12.23 -16.01 29.91
CA ARG A 69 -11.32 -16.70 30.82
C ARG A 69 -9.92 -16.75 30.21
N VAL A 70 -8.90 -16.48 31.02
CA VAL A 70 -7.50 -16.62 30.60
C VAL A 70 -7.21 -18.08 30.30
N HIS A 71 -6.66 -18.39 29.13
CA HIS A 71 -6.13 -19.74 28.88
C HIS A 71 -4.75 -19.85 29.52
N ILE A 72 -4.63 -20.70 30.55
CA ILE A 72 -3.38 -20.85 31.29
C ILE A 72 -2.33 -21.44 30.33
N ARG A 73 -1.21 -20.72 30.16
CA ARG A 73 -0.15 -21.08 29.19
C ARG A 73 -0.66 -21.26 27.76
N GLY A 74 -1.77 -20.60 27.41
CA GLY A 74 -2.40 -20.66 26.10
C GLY A 74 -3.26 -21.91 25.84
N ASN A 75 -3.40 -22.81 26.81
CA ASN A 75 -4.19 -24.02 26.66
C ASN A 75 -5.70 -23.72 26.74
N ARG A 76 -6.41 -23.86 25.61
CA ARG A 76 -7.86 -23.61 25.52
C ARG A 76 -8.73 -24.46 26.44
N PHE A 77 -8.22 -25.59 26.94
CA PHE A 77 -8.93 -26.48 27.84
C PHE A 77 -8.66 -26.16 29.33
N THR A 78 -7.60 -25.40 29.62
CA THR A 78 -7.22 -25.06 31.00
C THR A 78 -7.52 -23.58 31.24
N LEU A 79 -8.73 -23.32 31.72
CA LEU A 79 -9.24 -21.96 31.92
C LEU A 79 -8.95 -21.45 33.32
N GLY A 80 -8.39 -20.23 33.39
CA GLY A 80 -8.15 -19.50 34.62
C GLY A 80 -9.30 -18.53 34.97
N LYS A 81 -8.93 -17.43 35.61
CA LYS A 81 -9.86 -16.36 36.01
C LYS A 81 -10.52 -15.69 34.81
N ILE A 82 -11.73 -15.19 35.03
CA ILE A 82 -12.42 -14.29 34.10
C ILE A 82 -11.72 -12.94 34.12
N VAL A 83 -11.51 -12.37 32.95
CA VAL A 83 -10.97 -11.03 32.76
C VAL A 83 -12.06 -10.17 32.12
N PRO A 84 -12.44 -9.04 32.75
CA PRO A 84 -13.32 -8.06 32.13
C PRO A 84 -12.76 -7.61 30.78
N ARG A 85 -13.62 -7.52 29.76
CA ARG A 85 -13.21 -6.95 28.48
C ARG A 85 -12.84 -5.47 28.65
N GLY A 86 -11.86 -5.01 27.89
CA GLY A 86 -11.30 -3.68 28.09
C GLY A 86 -10.03 -3.47 27.30
N MET A 87 -9.41 -2.30 27.49
CA MET A 87 -8.14 -1.96 26.88
C MET A 87 -6.96 -2.57 27.66
N PRO A 88 -5.77 -2.67 27.05
CA PRO A 88 -4.56 -3.01 27.81
C PRO A 88 -4.33 -2.04 28.97
N GLY A 89 -4.00 -2.55 30.16
CA GLY A 89 -3.90 -1.72 31.36
C GLY A 89 -2.87 -0.57 31.26
N VAL A 90 -1.80 -0.73 30.48
CA VAL A 90 -0.84 0.36 30.21
C VAL A 90 -1.47 1.50 29.42
N VAL A 91 -2.43 1.19 28.54
CA VAL A 91 -3.16 2.18 27.74
C VAL A 91 -4.17 2.91 28.63
N ASP A 92 -4.97 2.17 29.39
CA ASP A 92 -5.94 2.77 30.33
C ASP A 92 -5.22 3.66 31.37
N ALA A 93 -4.04 3.27 31.85
CA ALA A 93 -3.30 4.04 32.84
C ALA A 93 -2.75 5.37 32.33
N VAL A 94 -2.47 5.50 31.03
CA VAL A 94 -1.94 6.73 30.40
C VAL A 94 -3.07 7.65 29.95
N VAL A 95 -4.25 7.09 29.66
CA VAL A 95 -5.42 7.82 29.14
C VAL A 95 -6.35 8.27 30.26
N ALA A 96 -6.36 7.58 31.40
CA ALA A 96 -7.11 7.98 32.58
C ALA A 96 -6.65 9.39 33.04
N PRO A 97 -7.58 10.30 33.38
CA PRO A 97 -7.22 11.60 33.93
C PRO A 97 -6.29 11.43 35.13
N HIS A 98 -5.32 12.34 35.29
CA HIS A 98 -4.55 12.49 36.52
C HIS A 98 -5.47 13.04 37.64
N GLY A 99 -6.39 12.20 38.11
CA GLY A 99 -7.29 12.43 39.24
C GLY A 99 -7.05 11.41 40.35
N ASN A 100 -7.72 11.60 41.49
CA ASN A 100 -7.57 10.74 42.67
C ASN A 100 -8.01 9.29 42.34
N GLU A 101 -7.55 8.30 43.11
CA GLU A 101 -7.77 6.86 42.83
C GLU A 101 -9.26 6.48 42.63
N GLU A 102 -10.19 7.22 43.23
CA GLU A 102 -11.64 7.05 43.03
C GLU A 102 -12.12 7.52 41.64
N GLU A 103 -11.55 8.60 41.08
CA GLU A 103 -11.87 9.08 39.72
C GLU A 103 -11.24 8.22 38.63
N ARG A 104 -10.08 7.59 38.92
CA ARG A 104 -9.43 6.62 38.00
C ARG A 104 -10.28 5.38 37.73
N SER A 105 -11.25 5.10 38.61
CA SER A 105 -12.15 3.94 38.50
C SER A 105 -13.42 4.19 37.65
N ALA A 106 -13.66 5.44 37.21
CA ALA A 106 -14.96 5.84 36.66
C ALA A 106 -15.05 5.89 35.13
N GLU A 107 -13.96 5.91 34.38
CA GLU A 107 -14.02 5.96 32.90
C GLU A 107 -13.02 4.99 32.27
N HIS A 108 -13.36 3.69 32.31
CA HIS A 108 -12.77 2.74 31.37
C HIS A 108 -13.09 3.17 29.94
N VAL A 109 -12.11 3.12 29.03
CA VAL A 109 -12.36 3.38 27.60
C VAL A 109 -13.48 2.48 27.08
N VAL A 110 -13.54 1.23 27.56
CA VAL A 110 -14.62 0.28 27.31
C VAL A 110 -15.23 -0.15 28.63
N ASP A 111 -16.51 0.14 28.85
CA ASP A 111 -17.23 -0.36 30.02
C ASP A 111 -17.46 -1.88 29.89
N PRO A 112 -16.93 -2.72 30.81
CA PRO A 112 -17.15 -4.16 30.79
C PRO A 112 -18.60 -4.58 31.12
N HIS A 113 -19.46 -3.66 31.54
CA HIS A 113 -20.87 -3.91 31.84
C HIS A 113 -21.84 -3.48 30.73
N GLN A 114 -21.37 -2.69 29.74
CA GLN A 114 -22.20 -2.32 28.61
C GLN A 114 -22.67 -3.54 27.79
N GLN A 115 -23.77 -3.41 27.06
CA GLN A 115 -24.24 -4.48 26.18
C GLN A 115 -23.50 -4.55 24.82
N PRO A 116 -23.11 -3.44 24.17
CA PRO A 116 -22.31 -3.48 22.95
C PRO A 116 -20.93 -4.12 23.13
N SER A 117 -20.31 -4.52 22.02
CA SER A 117 -19.04 -5.27 22.05
C SER A 117 -17.87 -4.53 22.68
N GLY A 118 -17.85 -3.20 22.66
CA GLY A 118 -16.67 -2.39 22.99
C GLY A 118 -15.89 -1.91 21.78
N ARG A 119 -16.26 -2.35 20.57
CA ARG A 119 -15.51 -2.03 19.35
C ARG A 119 -15.64 -0.57 18.94
N LEU A 120 -16.81 0.02 19.12
CA LEU A 120 -17.04 1.43 18.77
C LEU A 120 -16.21 2.32 19.69
N GLU A 121 -16.18 2.02 20.97
CA GLU A 121 -15.36 2.72 21.97
C GLU A 121 -13.87 2.57 21.66
N LEU A 122 -13.42 1.34 21.35
CA LEU A 122 -12.05 1.08 20.89
C LEU A 122 -11.71 1.91 19.64
N ALA A 123 -12.59 1.94 18.64
CA ALA A 123 -12.38 2.70 17.41
C ALA A 123 -12.28 4.21 17.67
N ARG A 124 -13.19 4.75 18.50
CA ARG A 124 -13.16 6.16 18.94
C ARG A 124 -11.90 6.50 19.72
N TRP A 125 -11.40 5.57 20.54
CA TRP A 125 -10.16 5.76 21.26
C TRP A 125 -8.92 5.74 20.35
N ILE A 126 -8.88 4.84 19.37
CA ILE A 126 -7.79 4.78 18.37
C ILE A 126 -7.70 6.11 17.61
N SER A 127 -8.84 6.68 17.20
CA SER A 127 -8.89 7.95 16.46
C SER A 127 -9.01 9.20 17.34
N SER A 128 -8.90 9.05 18.67
CA SER A 128 -9.04 10.18 19.60
C SER A 128 -7.84 11.13 19.48
N PRO A 129 -8.05 12.45 19.46
CA PRO A 129 -6.94 13.42 19.52
C PRO A 129 -6.16 13.34 20.84
N LYS A 130 -6.74 12.74 21.88
CA LYS A 130 -6.06 12.48 23.17
C LYS A 130 -5.14 11.26 23.11
N ASN A 131 -5.20 10.47 22.04
CA ASN A 131 -4.35 9.31 21.80
C ASN A 131 -3.39 9.58 20.64
N PRO A 132 -2.15 10.03 20.91
CA PRO A 132 -1.23 10.40 19.84
C PRO A 132 -0.64 9.19 19.11
N LEU A 133 -0.75 7.97 19.65
CA LEU A 133 -0.02 6.81 19.13
C LEU A 133 -0.41 6.47 17.68
N ALA A 134 -1.71 6.40 17.39
CA ALA A 134 -2.21 6.07 16.05
C ALA A 134 -1.77 7.13 15.02
N ALA A 135 -1.90 8.41 15.39
CA ALA A 135 -1.48 9.53 14.55
C ALA A 135 0.05 9.53 14.32
N ARG A 136 0.86 9.30 15.36
CA ARG A 136 2.33 9.20 15.26
C ARG A 136 2.76 8.06 14.32
N VAL A 137 2.14 6.89 14.45
CA VAL A 137 2.44 5.74 13.57
C VAL A 137 2.10 6.06 12.12
N LEU A 138 0.95 6.69 11.87
CA LEU A 138 0.53 7.08 10.52
C LEU A 138 1.48 8.13 9.93
N VAL A 139 1.78 9.20 10.68
CA VAL A 139 2.72 10.25 10.26
C VAL A 139 4.08 9.66 9.93
N ASN A 140 4.59 8.76 10.78
CA ASN A 140 5.86 8.10 10.54
C ASN A 140 5.86 7.24 9.28
N ARG A 141 4.76 6.54 8.98
CA ARG A 141 4.60 5.77 7.74
C ARG A 141 4.55 6.66 6.50
N VAL A 142 3.79 7.75 6.55
CA VAL A 142 3.74 8.70 5.42
C VAL A 142 5.11 9.34 5.20
N TRP A 143 5.81 9.70 6.27
CA TRP A 143 7.19 10.18 6.20
C TRP A 143 8.11 9.14 5.55
N GLN A 144 8.06 7.90 6.03
CA GLN A 144 8.84 6.79 5.49
C GLN A 144 8.62 6.59 3.99
N LEU A 145 7.38 6.70 3.49
CA LEU A 145 7.09 6.54 2.05
C LEU A 145 7.74 7.62 1.19
N HIS A 146 7.99 8.82 1.75
CA HIS A 146 8.65 9.92 1.05
C HIS A 146 10.17 9.91 1.17
N PHE A 147 10.69 9.56 2.35
CA PHE A 147 12.13 9.63 2.65
C PHE A 147 12.83 8.26 2.62
N GLY A 148 12.09 7.17 2.38
CA GLY A 148 12.57 5.78 2.42
C GLY A 148 12.74 5.22 3.85
N GLN A 149 12.89 6.08 4.85
CA GLN A 149 13.04 5.71 6.25
C GLN A 149 12.16 6.60 7.14
N GLY A 150 11.46 5.99 8.10
CA GLY A 150 10.67 6.73 9.09
C GLY A 150 11.56 7.47 10.10
N ILE A 151 11.03 8.53 10.70
CA ILE A 151 11.63 9.20 11.87
C ILE A 151 11.85 8.19 13.01
N VAL A 152 10.91 7.27 13.18
CA VAL A 152 11.10 6.00 13.88
C VAL A 152 11.42 4.93 12.84
N SER A 153 12.60 4.33 12.92
CA SER A 153 13.10 3.35 11.95
C SER A 153 12.34 2.02 11.95
N THR A 154 11.57 1.73 13.01
CA THR A 154 10.72 0.55 13.16
C THR A 154 9.24 0.95 13.02
N PRO A 155 8.70 1.04 11.79
CA PRO A 155 7.37 1.63 11.52
C PRO A 155 6.19 0.87 12.12
N ASP A 156 6.38 -0.39 12.54
CA ASP A 156 5.38 -1.24 13.19
C ASP A 156 5.61 -1.45 14.68
N ASN A 157 6.69 -0.89 15.24
CA ASN A 157 7.04 -1.06 16.65
C ASN A 157 7.51 0.26 17.26
N PHE A 158 6.61 0.91 18.00
CA PHE A 158 6.88 2.12 18.79
C PHE A 158 7.07 1.79 20.28
N GLY A 159 7.19 0.50 20.63
CA GLY A 159 7.41 0.01 21.98
C GLY A 159 8.89 0.01 22.37
N ILE A 160 9.22 -0.63 23.50
CA ILE A 160 10.57 -0.63 24.09
C ILE A 160 11.60 -1.32 23.16
N ARG A 161 11.13 -2.25 22.31
CA ARG A 161 11.97 -2.94 21.33
C ARG A 161 12.04 -2.23 19.97
N GLY A 162 11.29 -1.15 19.80
CA GLY A 162 11.36 -0.29 18.63
C GLY A 162 12.55 0.67 18.68
N GLY A 163 12.86 1.29 17.55
CA GLY A 163 13.75 2.45 17.50
C GLY A 163 13.10 3.66 18.18
N LEU A 164 13.91 4.48 18.84
CA LEU A 164 13.47 5.79 19.27
C LEU A 164 13.37 6.73 18.06
N PRO A 165 12.47 7.74 18.09
CA PRO A 165 12.42 8.74 17.04
C PRO A 165 13.74 9.51 17.00
N THR A 166 14.35 9.60 15.82
CA THR A 166 15.59 10.37 15.62
C THR A 166 15.37 11.86 15.83
N GLN A 167 14.19 12.36 15.42
CA GLN A 167 13.76 13.74 15.63
C GLN A 167 12.38 13.77 16.33
N PRO A 168 12.33 13.63 17.67
CA PRO A 168 11.07 13.56 18.42
C PRO A 168 10.20 14.79 18.24
N ALA A 169 10.79 15.99 18.29
CA ALA A 169 10.07 17.25 18.17
C ALA A 169 9.39 17.42 16.80
N LEU A 170 10.03 16.94 15.72
CA LEU A 170 9.45 16.96 14.38
C LEU A 170 8.26 16.01 14.27
N LEU A 171 8.41 14.78 14.79
CA LEU A 171 7.32 13.80 14.79
C LEU A 171 6.12 14.32 15.59
N ASP A 172 6.36 14.90 16.77
CA ASP A 172 5.30 15.45 17.61
C ASP A 172 4.61 16.64 16.93
N TRP A 173 5.37 17.54 16.30
CA TRP A 173 4.82 18.67 15.55
C TRP A 173 3.98 18.22 14.34
N LEU A 174 4.49 17.31 13.50
CA LEU A 174 3.76 16.76 12.36
C LEU A 174 2.49 16.02 12.81
N THR A 175 2.56 15.29 13.93
CA THR A 175 1.39 14.62 14.53
C THR A 175 0.34 15.63 14.96
N GLY A 176 0.76 16.73 15.61
CA GLY A 176 -0.13 17.81 16.01
C GLY A 176 -0.84 18.45 14.83
N GLU A 177 -0.10 18.81 13.78
CA GLU A 177 -0.69 19.38 12.56
C GLU A 177 -1.61 18.37 11.84
N PHE A 178 -1.23 17.08 11.77
CA PHE A 178 -2.07 16.04 11.17
C PHE A 178 -3.42 15.89 11.88
N VAL A 179 -3.43 15.88 13.22
CA VAL A 179 -4.66 15.79 14.02
C VAL A 179 -5.50 17.08 13.87
N LYS A 180 -4.85 18.25 13.90
CA LYS A 180 -5.49 19.57 13.74
C LYS A 180 -6.16 19.73 12.37
N ASP A 181 -5.55 19.21 11.32
CA ASP A 181 -6.10 19.20 9.94
C ASP A 181 -7.14 18.08 9.72
N GLY A 182 -7.71 17.53 10.80
CA GLY A 182 -8.78 16.54 10.72
C GLY A 182 -8.33 15.19 10.17
N TRP A 183 -7.07 14.80 10.43
CA TRP A 183 -6.48 13.54 9.97
C TRP A 183 -6.41 13.43 8.43
N SER A 184 -6.33 14.56 7.74
CA SER A 184 -6.22 14.60 6.28
C SER A 184 -4.84 14.12 5.81
N VAL A 185 -4.80 12.87 5.32
CA VAL A 185 -3.57 12.28 4.76
C VAL A 185 -3.07 13.13 3.58
N LYS A 186 -3.97 13.68 2.77
CA LYS A 186 -3.64 14.58 1.64
C LYS A 186 -2.99 15.88 2.12
N ALA A 187 -3.46 16.48 3.22
CA ALA A 187 -2.83 17.67 3.80
C ALA A 187 -1.43 17.35 4.32
N LEU A 188 -1.26 16.21 4.98
CA LEU A 188 0.05 15.74 5.45
C LEU A 188 1.05 15.51 4.29
N HIS A 189 0.62 14.85 3.20
CA HIS A 189 1.45 14.72 1.99
C HIS A 189 1.87 16.10 1.49
N ARG A 190 0.92 17.05 1.33
CA ARG A 190 1.19 18.41 0.87
C ARG A 190 2.19 19.14 1.78
N LEU A 191 2.03 19.03 3.10
CA LEU A 191 2.92 19.64 4.08
C LEU A 191 4.35 19.13 3.93
N ILE A 192 4.52 17.81 3.77
CA ILE A 192 5.83 17.18 3.59
C ILE A 192 6.46 17.59 2.26
N VAL A 193 5.77 17.42 1.13
CA VAL A 193 6.37 17.63 -0.20
C VAL A 193 6.66 19.11 -0.52
N LEU A 194 5.99 20.04 0.16
CA LEU A 194 6.26 21.47 0.04
C LEU A 194 7.32 21.97 1.05
N SER A 195 7.79 21.11 1.95
CA SER A 195 8.84 21.48 2.92
C SER A 195 10.18 21.75 2.24
N ASN A 196 11.05 22.50 2.91
CA ASN A 196 12.43 22.64 2.45
C ASN A 196 13.19 21.32 2.57
N THR A 197 12.88 20.49 3.57
CA THR A 197 13.50 19.18 3.78
C THR A 197 13.29 18.25 2.59
N TYR A 198 12.05 18.16 2.08
CA TYR A 198 11.74 17.31 0.93
C TYR A 198 12.35 17.83 -0.39
N ARG A 199 12.46 19.16 -0.54
CA ARG A 199 12.96 19.81 -1.76
C ARG A 199 14.49 19.96 -1.80
N GLN A 200 15.20 19.46 -0.80
CA GLN A 200 16.67 19.48 -0.80
C GLN A 200 17.21 18.53 -1.87
N SER A 201 18.26 18.96 -2.57
CA SER A 201 18.95 18.13 -3.56
C SER A 201 19.68 16.98 -2.88
N ASN A 202 19.52 15.77 -3.41
CA ASN A 202 20.19 14.55 -2.92
C ASN A 202 21.44 14.16 -3.75
N THR A 203 21.94 15.07 -4.61
CA THR A 203 22.98 14.81 -5.62
C THR A 203 24.41 14.59 -5.10
N THR A 204 24.65 14.64 -3.80
CA THR A 204 26.01 14.44 -3.24
C THR A 204 26.06 13.11 -2.50
N ALA A 205 26.98 12.23 -2.89
CA ALA A 205 27.36 11.05 -2.13
C ALA A 205 27.94 11.54 -0.79
N PHE A 206 27.15 11.41 0.27
CA PHE A 206 27.50 11.90 1.59
C PHE A 206 28.06 10.72 2.42
N GLU A 207 29.39 10.59 2.47
CA GLU A 207 30.11 9.45 3.08
C GLU A 207 30.63 9.73 4.52
N THR A 208 29.89 10.44 5.38
CA THR A 208 30.34 10.69 6.78
C THR A 208 29.35 10.20 7.84
N GLU A 209 29.86 9.87 9.04
CA GLU A 209 29.07 9.39 10.19
C GLU A 209 28.02 10.41 10.67
N GLU A 210 28.25 11.72 10.49
CA GLU A 210 27.28 12.79 10.82
C GLU A 210 25.95 12.65 10.04
N LEU A 211 25.92 11.93 8.91
CA LEU A 211 24.70 11.72 8.13
C LEU A 211 23.84 10.58 8.62
N ALA A 212 24.32 9.69 9.49
CA ALA A 212 23.46 8.65 10.05
C ALA A 212 22.29 9.27 10.82
N GLU A 213 22.51 10.42 11.47
CA GLU A 213 21.48 11.17 12.18
C GLU A 213 20.54 11.94 11.23
N LEU A 214 21.05 12.41 10.08
CA LEU A 214 20.28 13.10 9.04
C LEU A 214 19.61 12.17 8.03
N ALA A 215 19.95 10.88 8.03
CA ALA A 215 19.46 9.90 7.06
C ALA A 215 17.92 9.85 6.93
N PRO A 216 17.12 10.02 8.01
CA PRO A 216 15.67 10.08 7.90
C PRO A 216 15.14 11.37 7.27
N LEU A 217 15.97 12.40 7.08
CA LEU A 217 15.62 13.72 6.55
C LEU A 217 16.05 13.91 5.09
N ILE A 218 16.67 12.91 4.48
CA ILE A 218 17.18 12.96 3.11
C ILE A 218 16.34 12.02 2.25
N VAL A 219 15.80 12.53 1.14
CA VAL A 219 15.08 11.71 0.16
C VAL A 219 16.07 10.77 -0.51
N LYS A 220 15.84 9.47 -0.36
CA LYS A 220 16.66 8.43 -0.98
C LYS A 220 16.03 8.00 -2.28
N ARG A 221 16.86 7.83 -3.31
CA ARG A 221 16.45 7.11 -4.52
C ARG A 221 15.91 5.74 -4.10
N ARG A 222 14.72 5.40 -4.57
CA ARG A 222 14.05 4.13 -4.26
C ARG A 222 13.54 3.47 -5.51
N ARG A 223 13.38 2.15 -5.48
CA ARG A 223 12.68 1.46 -6.56
C ARG A 223 11.19 1.76 -6.51
N LEU A 224 10.55 1.77 -7.67
CA LEU A 224 9.09 1.69 -7.77
C LEU A 224 8.61 0.37 -7.17
N SER A 225 7.51 0.43 -6.42
CA SER A 225 6.79 -0.77 -5.99
C SER A 225 6.18 -1.49 -7.20
N ALA A 226 5.80 -2.76 -7.06
CA ALA A 226 5.17 -3.50 -8.15
C ALA A 226 3.94 -2.79 -8.75
N GLU A 227 3.09 -2.22 -7.89
CA GLU A 227 1.90 -1.45 -8.26
C GLU A 227 2.28 -0.15 -8.97
N GLU A 228 3.26 0.59 -8.45
CA GLU A 228 3.73 1.83 -9.07
C GLU A 228 4.37 1.56 -10.43
N LEU A 229 5.17 0.51 -10.57
CA LEU A 229 5.79 0.13 -11.83
C LEU A 229 4.73 -0.20 -12.90
N ARG A 230 3.74 -1.03 -12.53
CA ARG A 230 2.63 -1.38 -13.41
C ARG A 230 1.81 -0.16 -13.80
N ASP A 231 1.44 0.68 -12.84
CA ASP A 231 0.64 1.89 -13.07
C ASP A 231 1.42 2.90 -13.93
N SER A 232 2.74 3.04 -13.73
CA SER A 232 3.61 3.87 -14.56
C SER A 232 3.66 3.38 -16.00
N MET A 233 3.77 2.06 -16.24
CA MET A 233 3.73 1.52 -17.61
C MET A 233 2.41 1.83 -18.32
N LEU A 234 1.28 1.70 -17.63
CA LEU A 234 -0.04 2.06 -18.15
C LEU A 234 -0.16 3.57 -18.39
N ALA A 235 0.40 4.40 -17.51
CA ALA A 235 0.32 5.85 -17.63
C ALA A 235 1.11 6.38 -18.83
N VAL A 236 2.34 5.90 -19.03
CA VAL A 236 3.20 6.36 -20.14
C VAL A 236 2.72 5.82 -21.49
N SER A 237 2.16 4.61 -21.52
CA SER A 237 1.53 4.06 -22.72
C SER A 237 0.24 4.77 -23.11
N GLY A 238 -0.42 5.42 -22.15
CA GLY A 238 -1.71 6.09 -22.32
C GLY A 238 -2.91 5.15 -22.14
N GLU A 239 -2.68 3.94 -21.64
CA GLU A 239 -3.71 2.93 -21.40
C GLU A 239 -4.30 3.01 -19.98
N LEU A 240 -3.70 3.79 -19.06
CA LEU A 240 -4.21 3.89 -17.70
C LEU A 240 -5.62 4.50 -17.68
N ASP A 241 -6.58 3.69 -17.25
CA ASP A 241 -7.93 4.15 -16.94
C ASP A 241 -7.92 4.85 -15.57
N GLY A 242 -8.20 6.15 -15.58
CA GLY A 242 -8.22 7.02 -14.41
C GLY A 242 -9.53 6.97 -13.61
N GLU A 243 -10.55 6.28 -14.13
CA GLU A 243 -11.81 6.11 -13.40
C GLU A 243 -11.59 5.23 -12.16
N PRO A 244 -12.15 5.61 -11.00
CA PRO A 244 -12.11 4.76 -9.81
C PRO A 244 -12.64 3.35 -10.10
N GLY A 245 -12.00 2.35 -9.48
CA GLY A 245 -12.50 0.99 -9.51
C GLY A 245 -13.87 0.88 -8.82
N THR A 246 -14.69 -0.03 -9.34
CA THR A 246 -16.04 -0.32 -8.83
C THR A 246 -16.13 -1.77 -8.33
N SER A 247 -17.30 -2.39 -8.41
CA SER A 247 -17.50 -3.82 -8.10
C SER A 247 -16.83 -4.76 -9.12
N GLU A 248 -16.35 -4.27 -10.26
CA GLU A 248 -15.77 -5.05 -11.38
C GLU A 248 -14.74 -6.10 -10.96
N SER A 249 -13.84 -5.79 -10.01
CA SER A 249 -12.84 -6.74 -9.52
C SER A 249 -13.50 -7.85 -8.68
N GLY A 250 -14.54 -7.50 -7.92
CA GLY A 250 -15.38 -8.46 -7.21
C GLY A 250 -16.18 -9.32 -8.18
N GLU A 251 -16.81 -8.72 -9.19
CA GLU A 251 -17.57 -9.42 -10.24
C GLU A 251 -16.70 -10.40 -11.02
N PHE A 252 -15.46 -10.01 -11.35
CA PHE A 252 -14.48 -10.91 -11.94
C PHE A 252 -14.19 -12.11 -11.02
N LEU A 253 -13.86 -11.86 -9.75
CA LEU A 253 -13.59 -12.93 -8.79
C LEU A 253 -14.81 -13.85 -8.60
N TYR A 254 -16.02 -13.30 -8.58
CA TYR A 254 -17.27 -14.05 -8.46
C TYR A 254 -17.55 -14.89 -9.71
N GLY A 255 -17.37 -14.33 -10.91
CA GLY A 255 -17.60 -15.03 -12.17
C GLY A 255 -16.56 -16.10 -12.48
N ALA A 256 -15.30 -15.89 -12.08
CA ALA A 256 -14.22 -16.85 -12.25
C ALA A 256 -14.27 -17.96 -11.19
N ALA A 257 -14.84 -17.70 -10.02
CA ALA A 257 -14.87 -18.65 -8.93
C ALA A 257 -15.62 -19.96 -9.27
N GLU A 258 -15.19 -21.03 -8.61
CA GLU A 258 -15.93 -22.29 -8.63
C GLU A 258 -17.14 -22.19 -7.70
N ASP A 259 -18.35 -22.42 -8.22
CA ASP A 259 -19.57 -22.61 -7.42
C ASP A 259 -19.70 -24.07 -6.99
N ILE A 260 -19.52 -24.32 -5.70
CA ILE A 260 -19.74 -25.63 -5.09
C ILE A 260 -20.90 -25.51 -4.09
N SER A 261 -22.11 -25.77 -4.55
CA SER A 261 -23.30 -25.84 -3.69
C SER A 261 -23.45 -24.60 -2.79
N ALA A 262 -23.46 -23.41 -3.40
CA ALA A 262 -23.53 -22.09 -2.78
C ALA A 262 -22.21 -21.55 -2.18
N MET A 263 -21.07 -22.04 -2.66
CA MET A 263 -19.73 -21.62 -2.23
C MET A 263 -18.97 -21.02 -3.39
N ILE A 264 -18.43 -19.82 -3.22
CA ILE A 264 -17.59 -19.15 -4.22
C ILE A 264 -16.14 -19.35 -3.81
N ARG A 265 -15.42 -20.22 -4.52
CA ARG A 265 -13.98 -20.43 -4.32
C ARG A 265 -13.19 -19.76 -5.44
N PRO A 266 -12.31 -18.78 -5.14
CA PRO A 266 -11.45 -18.16 -6.14
C PRO A 266 -10.32 -19.10 -6.64
N ASN A 267 -10.42 -20.42 -6.42
CA ASN A 267 -9.42 -21.42 -6.76
C ASN A 267 -9.13 -21.53 -8.27
N ARG A 268 -9.96 -20.92 -9.12
CA ARG A 268 -9.80 -20.90 -10.57
C ARG A 268 -9.05 -19.66 -11.06
N VAL A 269 -8.84 -18.66 -10.21
CA VAL A 269 -8.03 -17.49 -10.56
C VAL A 269 -6.58 -17.86 -10.37
N ALA A 270 -5.89 -18.10 -11.47
CA ALA A 270 -4.45 -18.39 -11.48
C ALA A 270 -3.65 -17.10 -11.27
N ALA A 271 -2.38 -17.21 -10.85
CA ALA A 271 -1.52 -16.03 -10.64
C ALA A 271 -1.15 -15.32 -11.97
N ASP A 272 -1.26 -16.03 -13.08
CA ASP A 272 -0.98 -15.61 -14.46
C ASP A 272 -2.26 -15.36 -15.28
N ASP A 273 -3.41 -15.23 -14.62
CA ASP A 273 -4.68 -14.95 -15.29
C ASP A 273 -4.61 -13.68 -16.15
N GLU A 274 -5.13 -13.75 -17.39
CA GLU A 274 -5.11 -12.67 -18.38
C GLU A 274 -5.79 -11.39 -17.85
N TYR A 275 -6.69 -11.51 -16.88
CA TYR A 275 -7.30 -10.35 -16.22
C TYR A 275 -6.24 -9.39 -15.66
N TYR A 276 -5.14 -9.90 -15.09
CA TYR A 276 -4.12 -9.05 -14.46
C TYR A 276 -3.34 -8.17 -15.47
N THR A 277 -3.22 -8.63 -16.71
CA THR A 277 -2.52 -7.93 -17.80
C THR A 277 -3.47 -7.06 -18.65
N THR A 278 -4.74 -7.45 -18.74
CA THR A 278 -5.78 -6.72 -19.49
C THR A 278 -6.46 -5.63 -18.65
N PHE A 279 -6.51 -5.74 -17.33
CA PHE A 279 -7.06 -4.71 -16.45
C PHE A 279 -6.30 -3.39 -16.59
N LYS A 280 -6.96 -2.30 -16.94
CA LYS A 280 -6.29 -1.02 -17.28
C LYS A 280 -6.36 0.06 -16.20
N LYS A 281 -7.10 -0.17 -15.12
CA LYS A 281 -7.16 0.76 -13.98
C LYS A 281 -5.93 0.60 -13.07
N ARG A 282 -5.82 1.57 -12.15
CA ARG A 282 -4.79 1.59 -11.10
C ARG A 282 -4.76 0.28 -10.32
N SER A 283 -3.55 -0.15 -10.00
CA SER A 283 -3.28 -1.43 -9.34
C SER A 283 -3.92 -1.56 -7.96
N VAL A 284 -4.28 -0.44 -7.32
CA VAL A 284 -5.06 -0.42 -6.06
C VAL A 284 -6.45 -1.08 -6.20
N TYR A 285 -6.98 -1.16 -7.43
CA TYR A 285 -8.25 -1.80 -7.73
C TYR A 285 -8.09 -3.22 -8.24
N LEU A 286 -6.87 -3.74 -8.40
CA LEU A 286 -6.68 -5.13 -8.81
C LEU A 286 -7.23 -6.08 -7.76
N PRO A 287 -7.94 -7.15 -8.18
CA PRO A 287 -8.35 -8.18 -7.27
C PRO A 287 -7.11 -8.89 -6.71
N VAL A 288 -7.06 -9.07 -5.38
CA VAL A 288 -6.01 -9.85 -4.74
C VAL A 288 -6.64 -11.03 -4.01
N VAL A 289 -6.40 -12.22 -4.54
CA VAL A 289 -6.77 -13.46 -3.86
C VAL A 289 -5.70 -13.75 -2.82
N ARG A 290 -6.11 -13.84 -1.55
CA ARG A 290 -5.20 -13.94 -0.39
C ARG A 290 -4.11 -15.02 -0.52
N ASN A 291 -4.39 -16.15 -1.17
CA ASN A 291 -3.45 -17.25 -1.35
C ASN A 291 -2.83 -17.31 -2.76
N MET A 292 -3.15 -16.37 -3.65
CA MET A 292 -2.74 -16.34 -5.06
C MET A 292 -2.42 -14.89 -5.46
N LEU A 293 -1.22 -14.44 -5.13
CA LEU A 293 -0.73 -13.13 -5.55
C LEU A 293 -0.37 -13.18 -7.05
N PRO A 294 -0.77 -12.18 -7.87
CA PRO A 294 -0.44 -12.17 -9.29
C PRO A 294 1.06 -12.21 -9.54
N ASP A 295 1.50 -12.91 -10.58
CA ASP A 295 2.93 -13.12 -10.87
C ASP A 295 3.69 -11.81 -11.07
N VAL A 296 3.06 -10.84 -11.75
CA VAL A 296 3.62 -9.49 -11.95
C VAL A 296 3.82 -8.77 -10.62
N LEU A 297 2.93 -8.95 -9.65
CA LEU A 297 3.06 -8.32 -8.34
C LEU A 297 4.09 -9.06 -7.46
N SER A 298 4.05 -10.38 -7.48
CA SER A 298 4.97 -11.25 -6.74
C SER A 298 6.43 -11.05 -7.16
N LEU A 299 6.69 -11.00 -8.48
CA LEU A 299 8.05 -10.84 -9.02
C LEU A 299 8.72 -9.52 -8.61
N PHE A 300 7.95 -8.48 -8.37
CA PHE A 300 8.43 -7.14 -8.01
C PHE A 300 8.20 -6.78 -6.53
N ASP A 301 8.20 -7.79 -5.66
CA ASP A 301 8.19 -7.65 -4.20
C ASP A 301 6.94 -6.92 -3.65
N ALA A 302 5.75 -7.19 -4.21
CA ALA A 302 4.51 -6.69 -3.64
C ALA A 302 4.29 -7.18 -2.20
N ALA A 303 3.48 -6.43 -1.44
CA ALA A 303 3.19 -6.78 -0.05
C ALA A 303 2.46 -8.14 0.05
N ASP A 304 2.80 -8.93 1.08
CA ASP A 304 2.15 -10.21 1.32
C ASP A 304 0.69 -9.99 1.76
N PRO A 305 -0.31 -10.45 0.99
CA PRO A 305 -1.72 -10.29 1.36
C PRO A 305 -2.12 -11.09 2.61
N ASN A 306 -1.26 -11.98 3.11
CA ASN A 306 -1.48 -12.72 4.36
C ASN A 306 -0.92 -12.03 5.60
N GLY A 307 -0.11 -10.99 5.43
CA GLY A 307 0.69 -10.39 6.47
C GLY A 307 0.52 -8.88 6.60
N VAL A 308 1.12 -8.33 7.65
CA VAL A 308 1.33 -6.89 7.78
C VAL A 308 2.73 -6.59 7.28
N THR A 309 2.85 -5.89 6.16
CA THR A 309 4.14 -5.49 5.59
C THR A 309 4.42 -4.03 5.92
N ALA A 310 5.26 -3.78 6.91
CA ALA A 310 5.63 -2.43 7.33
C ALA A 310 6.77 -1.85 6.47
N ILE A 311 7.67 -2.71 6.00
CA ILE A 311 8.75 -2.42 5.07
C ILE A 311 8.73 -3.53 4.01
N ARG A 312 8.74 -3.18 2.73
CA ARG A 312 8.81 -4.16 1.65
C ARG A 312 10.27 -4.58 1.45
N ASN A 313 10.47 -5.82 1.03
CA ASN A 313 11.78 -6.23 0.53
C ASN A 313 12.00 -5.59 -0.83
N GLU A 314 13.25 -5.28 -1.15
CA GLU A 314 13.63 -4.85 -2.50
C GLU A 314 14.66 -5.85 -3.02
N THR A 315 14.23 -6.73 -3.92
CA THR A 315 15.13 -7.71 -4.54
C THR A 315 15.55 -7.22 -5.92
N THR A 316 16.83 -7.44 -6.27
CA THR A 316 17.35 -7.21 -7.62
C THR A 316 17.76 -8.56 -8.19
N VAL A 317 16.89 -9.15 -9.00
CA VAL A 317 17.08 -10.50 -9.55
C VAL A 317 16.95 -10.49 -11.07
N ALA A 318 17.71 -11.37 -11.73
CA ALA A 318 17.73 -11.43 -13.21
C ALA A 318 16.35 -11.69 -13.82
N SER A 319 15.46 -12.41 -13.12
CA SER A 319 14.09 -12.67 -13.57
C SER A 319 13.26 -11.40 -13.75
N GLN A 320 13.46 -10.36 -12.94
CA GLN A 320 12.79 -9.07 -13.11
C GLN A 320 13.23 -8.38 -14.42
N GLY A 321 14.54 -8.38 -14.70
CA GLY A 321 15.05 -7.85 -15.97
C GLY A 321 14.56 -8.64 -17.19
N LEU A 322 14.55 -9.97 -17.10
CA LEU A 322 14.02 -10.84 -18.16
C LEU A 322 12.51 -10.63 -18.37
N PHE A 323 11.75 -10.35 -17.31
CA PHE A 323 10.35 -10.00 -17.42
C PHE A 323 10.16 -8.72 -18.23
N LEU A 324 10.90 -7.65 -17.91
CA LEU A 324 10.82 -6.37 -18.63
C LEU A 324 11.17 -6.53 -20.12
N LEU A 325 12.16 -7.36 -20.43
CA LEU A 325 12.62 -7.60 -21.80
C LEU A 325 11.66 -8.47 -22.63
N ASN A 326 10.92 -9.38 -22.01
CA ASN A 326 10.25 -10.45 -22.77
C ASN A 326 8.73 -10.54 -22.55
N HIS A 327 8.21 -10.07 -21.42
CA HIS A 327 6.82 -10.32 -21.05
C HIS A 327 5.84 -9.64 -22.02
N PRO A 328 4.77 -10.32 -22.48
CA PRO A 328 3.79 -9.75 -23.40
C PRO A 328 3.23 -8.40 -22.95
N VAL A 329 2.92 -8.25 -21.66
CA VAL A 329 2.40 -6.99 -21.10
C VAL A 329 3.34 -5.82 -21.38
N VAL A 330 4.66 -5.98 -21.23
CA VAL A 330 5.62 -4.89 -21.44
C VAL A 330 5.73 -4.58 -22.93
N ARG A 331 5.69 -5.60 -23.79
CA ARG A 331 5.70 -5.44 -25.25
C ARG A 331 4.44 -4.72 -25.74
N GLU A 332 3.28 -5.03 -25.17
CA GLU A 332 2.01 -4.38 -25.46
C GLU A 332 2.01 -2.92 -25.00
N GLN A 333 2.44 -2.64 -23.77
CA GLN A 333 2.56 -1.27 -23.26
C GLN A 333 3.57 -0.45 -24.06
N SER A 334 4.69 -1.05 -24.49
CA SER A 334 5.66 -0.41 -25.37
C SER A 334 5.08 -0.09 -26.74
N ARG A 335 4.25 -0.99 -27.30
CA ARG A 335 3.57 -0.77 -28.58
C ARG A 335 2.52 0.32 -28.46
N ALA A 336 1.75 0.36 -27.38
CA ALA A 336 0.77 1.40 -27.11
C ALA A 336 1.45 2.77 -26.94
N MET A 337 2.55 2.85 -26.17
CA MET A 337 3.37 4.05 -26.05
C MET A 337 3.90 4.54 -27.41
N ALA A 338 4.41 3.63 -28.24
CA ALA A 338 4.90 3.96 -29.59
C ALA A 338 3.79 4.52 -30.48
N LYS A 339 2.60 3.89 -30.50
CA LYS A 339 1.44 4.40 -31.24
C LYS A 339 1.04 5.78 -30.75
N ARG A 340 1.00 5.98 -29.44
CA ARG A 340 0.68 7.26 -28.80
C ARG A 340 1.67 8.35 -29.24
N LEU A 341 2.98 8.08 -29.20
CA LEU A 341 4.02 9.01 -29.65
C LEU A 341 3.91 9.36 -31.13
N LEU A 342 3.64 8.37 -31.98
CA LEU A 342 3.51 8.56 -33.43
C LEU A 342 2.23 9.32 -33.81
N ALA A 343 1.19 9.27 -32.98
CA ALA A 343 -0.05 10.01 -33.16
C ALA A 343 0.03 11.48 -32.69
N VAL A 344 1.08 11.88 -31.98
CA VAL A 344 1.27 13.28 -31.57
C VAL A 344 1.61 14.13 -32.78
N ASP A 345 0.81 15.17 -33.00
CA ASP A 345 1.07 16.20 -34.01
C ASP A 345 2.25 17.07 -33.55
N LEU A 346 3.34 17.04 -34.31
CA LEU A 346 4.60 17.73 -34.01
C LEU A 346 5.04 18.56 -35.23
N PRO A 347 5.75 19.70 -35.02
CA PRO A 347 6.25 20.51 -36.12
C PRO A 347 7.12 19.68 -37.08
N GLU A 348 6.93 19.83 -38.40
CA GLU A 348 7.70 19.08 -39.41
C GLU A 348 9.22 19.22 -39.21
N SER A 349 9.69 20.41 -38.84
CA SER A 349 11.09 20.64 -38.50
C SER A 349 11.38 20.13 -37.09
N GLY A 350 12.24 19.11 -37.00
CA GLY A 350 12.67 18.57 -35.71
C GLY A 350 11.68 17.60 -35.04
N ALA A 351 10.65 17.13 -35.75
CA ALA A 351 9.62 16.22 -35.24
C ALA A 351 10.20 14.99 -34.52
N GLU A 352 11.26 14.38 -35.06
CA GLU A 352 11.90 13.21 -34.46
C GLU A 352 12.50 13.53 -33.09
N ASN A 353 13.31 14.58 -32.99
CA ASN A 353 13.90 15.01 -31.71
C ASN A 353 12.83 15.39 -30.70
N ALA A 354 11.81 16.15 -31.10
CA ALA A 354 10.70 16.52 -30.23
C ALA A 354 9.95 15.28 -29.71
N ARG A 355 9.80 14.24 -30.54
CA ARG A 355 9.17 12.97 -30.13
C ARG A 355 10.04 12.16 -29.18
N ILE A 356 11.36 12.16 -29.35
CA ILE A 356 12.31 11.54 -28.42
C ILE A 356 12.28 12.27 -27.07
N GLU A 357 12.31 13.61 -27.09
CA GLU A 357 12.17 14.42 -25.87
C GLU A 357 10.87 14.12 -25.14
N LEU A 358 9.76 14.04 -25.86
CA LEU A 358 8.45 13.70 -25.28
C LEU A 358 8.44 12.30 -24.65
N ALA A 359 9.07 11.31 -25.30
CA ALA A 359 9.20 9.96 -24.75
C ALA A 359 9.99 9.96 -23.43
N HIS A 360 11.09 10.72 -23.34
CA HIS A 360 11.86 10.88 -22.10
C HIS A 360 11.06 11.65 -21.02
N GLN A 361 10.28 12.66 -21.41
CA GLN A 361 9.44 13.38 -20.46
C GLN A 361 8.34 12.49 -19.88
N TRP A 362 7.75 11.60 -20.69
CA TRP A 362 6.77 10.63 -20.20
C TRP A 362 7.40 9.58 -19.30
N ALA A 363 8.54 9.00 -19.70
CA ALA A 363 9.18 7.91 -18.97
C ALA A 363 9.95 8.37 -17.71
N PHE A 364 10.64 9.51 -17.78
CA PHE A 364 11.62 9.94 -16.78
C PHE A 364 11.34 11.33 -16.20
N THR A 365 10.29 12.02 -16.66
CA THR A 365 9.96 13.39 -16.23
C THR A 365 11.06 14.43 -16.47
N ARG A 366 11.99 14.16 -17.39
CA ARG A 366 13.04 15.08 -17.84
C ARG A 366 13.18 15.05 -19.36
N SER A 367 13.91 16.02 -19.90
CA SER A 367 14.24 16.03 -21.33
C SER A 367 15.40 15.07 -21.65
N ALA A 368 15.43 14.60 -22.89
CA ALA A 368 16.55 13.84 -23.41
C ALA A 368 17.81 14.71 -23.49
N THR A 369 18.97 14.12 -23.18
CA THR A 369 20.27 14.75 -23.37
C THR A 369 20.64 14.76 -24.86
N ALA A 370 21.59 15.62 -25.25
CA ALA A 370 22.09 15.68 -26.63
C ALA A 370 22.59 14.32 -27.13
N ARG A 371 23.23 13.53 -26.25
CA ARG A 371 23.72 12.19 -26.56
C ARG A 371 22.56 11.19 -26.73
N GLU A 372 21.57 11.21 -25.85
CA GLU A 372 20.39 10.35 -25.97
C GLU A 372 19.61 10.63 -27.26
N LEU A 373 19.52 11.90 -27.67
CA LEU A 373 18.93 12.27 -28.96
C LEU A 373 19.72 11.69 -30.14
N GLU A 374 21.04 11.84 -30.14
CA GLU A 374 21.91 11.32 -31.20
C GLU A 374 21.82 9.79 -31.29
N ASP A 375 22.00 9.09 -30.16
CA ASP A 375 21.99 7.63 -30.07
C ASP A 375 20.62 7.06 -30.48
N THR A 376 19.51 7.68 -30.04
CA THR A 376 18.15 7.24 -30.37
C THR A 376 17.82 7.45 -31.86
N ASN A 377 18.23 8.58 -32.45
CA ASN A 377 18.05 8.79 -33.89
C ASN A 377 18.83 7.78 -34.72
N ALA A 378 20.07 7.48 -34.34
CA ALA A 378 20.87 6.46 -35.00
C ALA A 378 20.21 5.08 -34.89
N PHE A 379 19.70 4.73 -33.70
CA PHE A 379 18.99 3.49 -33.45
C PHE A 379 17.72 3.35 -34.31
N ILE A 380 16.84 4.35 -34.33
CA ILE A 380 15.58 4.31 -35.09
C ILE A 380 15.86 4.14 -36.59
N LYS A 381 16.82 4.90 -37.14
CA LYS A 381 17.21 4.81 -38.55
C LYS A 381 17.74 3.43 -38.91
N ALA A 382 18.66 2.89 -38.10
CA ALA A 382 19.23 1.56 -38.33
C ALA A 382 18.15 0.46 -38.24
N TYR A 383 17.20 0.59 -37.31
CA TYR A 383 16.10 -0.36 -37.15
C TYR A 383 15.17 -0.36 -38.37
N ILE A 384 14.76 0.82 -38.86
CA ILE A 384 13.88 0.95 -40.03
C ILE A 384 14.57 0.36 -41.27
N GLN A 385 15.85 0.70 -41.50
CA GLN A 385 16.62 0.13 -42.62
C GLN A 385 16.70 -1.40 -42.56
N THR A 386 16.89 -1.98 -41.37
CA THR A 386 16.90 -3.43 -41.21
C THR A 386 15.53 -4.04 -41.53
N ALA A 387 14.45 -3.40 -41.05
CA ALA A 387 13.08 -3.85 -41.33
C ALA A 387 12.72 -3.79 -42.83
N GLU A 388 13.20 -2.77 -43.54
CA GLU A 388 13.05 -2.66 -45.00
C GLU A 388 13.77 -3.80 -45.73
N LEU A 389 14.99 -4.15 -45.30
CA LEU A 389 15.75 -5.28 -45.86
C LEU A 389 15.03 -6.62 -45.64
N ASP A 390 14.31 -6.75 -44.52
CA ASP A 390 13.49 -7.92 -44.19
C ASP A 390 12.11 -7.93 -44.91
N GLY A 391 11.83 -6.93 -45.75
CA GLY A 391 10.57 -6.83 -46.51
C GLY A 391 9.36 -6.42 -45.66
N VAL A 392 9.57 -5.81 -44.50
CA VAL A 392 8.49 -5.26 -43.66
C VAL A 392 7.98 -3.95 -44.29
N PRO A 393 6.65 -3.72 -44.37
CA PRO A 393 6.11 -2.44 -44.83
C PRO A 393 6.65 -1.26 -44.01
N GLU A 394 6.95 -0.14 -44.66
CA GLU A 394 7.56 1.05 -44.03
C GLU A 394 6.83 1.48 -42.75
N SER A 395 5.51 1.62 -42.81
CA SER A 395 4.69 1.99 -41.64
C SER A 395 4.80 1.00 -40.47
N ASP A 396 4.98 -0.29 -40.75
CA ASP A 396 5.17 -1.32 -39.74
C ASP A 396 6.62 -1.30 -39.19
N GLY A 397 7.59 -1.00 -40.06
CA GLY A 397 8.99 -0.81 -39.69
C GLY A 397 9.17 0.36 -38.71
N VAL A 398 8.55 1.49 -39.01
CA VAL A 398 8.52 2.67 -38.13
C VAL A 398 7.89 2.32 -36.78
N LEU A 399 6.71 1.68 -36.76
CA LEU A 399 6.07 1.31 -35.50
C LEU A 399 6.93 0.33 -34.68
N LYS A 400 7.57 -0.65 -35.31
CA LYS A 400 8.46 -1.60 -34.61
C LYS A 400 9.70 -0.92 -34.04
N ALA A 401 10.31 0.03 -34.76
CA ALA A 401 11.45 0.81 -34.29
C ALA A 401 11.09 1.61 -33.04
N TRP A 402 9.98 2.34 -33.08
CA TRP A 402 9.48 3.10 -31.93
C TRP A 402 9.04 2.20 -30.77
N GLN A 403 8.45 1.04 -31.05
CA GLN A 403 8.12 0.04 -30.02
C GLN A 403 9.38 -0.45 -29.31
N ALA A 404 10.46 -0.75 -30.05
CA ALA A 404 11.73 -1.20 -29.46
C ALA A 404 12.39 -0.10 -28.63
N PHE A 405 12.34 1.16 -29.09
CA PHE A 405 12.81 2.31 -28.32
C PHE A 405 12.00 2.47 -27.02
N CYS A 406 10.66 2.48 -27.08
CA CYS A 406 9.80 2.58 -25.90
C CYS A 406 10.09 1.44 -24.91
N GLN A 407 10.27 0.22 -25.40
CA GLN A 407 10.62 -0.92 -24.55
C GLN A 407 11.96 -0.71 -23.85
N SER A 408 12.96 -0.14 -24.53
CA SER A 408 14.25 0.18 -23.90
C SER A 408 14.12 1.17 -22.75
N LEU A 409 13.22 2.16 -22.87
CA LEU A 409 12.91 3.11 -21.79
C LEU A 409 12.27 2.38 -20.60
N LEU A 410 11.23 1.57 -20.83
CA LEU A 410 10.54 0.82 -19.77
C LEU A 410 11.43 -0.21 -19.06
N CYS A 411 12.46 -0.71 -19.73
CA CYS A 411 13.45 -1.64 -19.17
C CYS A 411 14.60 -0.94 -18.44
N SER A 412 14.71 0.39 -18.52
CA SER A 412 15.85 1.13 -17.98
C SER A 412 15.78 1.23 -16.46
N ASN A 413 16.96 1.34 -15.82
CA ASN A 413 17.03 1.63 -14.39
C ASN A 413 16.36 2.98 -14.06
N GLU A 414 16.41 3.94 -14.97
CA GLU A 414 15.79 5.25 -14.71
C GLU A 414 14.26 5.17 -14.66
N PHE A 415 13.64 4.25 -15.40
CA PHE A 415 12.19 3.99 -15.28
C PHE A 415 11.83 3.27 -13.97
N LEU A 416 12.72 2.40 -13.49
CA LEU A 416 12.48 1.56 -12.33
C LEU A 416 12.68 2.27 -10.99
N TYR A 417 13.35 3.42 -10.95
CA TYR A 417 13.72 4.11 -9.73
C TYR A 417 13.25 5.57 -9.75
N VAL A 418 12.75 6.05 -8.61
CA VAL A 418 12.41 7.46 -8.39
C VAL A 418 13.52 8.11 -7.58
N GLU A 419 13.97 9.29 -8.02
CA GLU A 419 15.00 10.10 -7.37
C GLU A 419 14.48 10.97 -6.23
#